data_AF-A0A837C4B2-F1
#
_entry.id   AF-A0A837C4B2-F1
#
_cell.length_a   1.000
_cell.length_b   1.000
_cell.length_c   1.000
_cell.angle_alpha   90.00
_cell.angle_beta   90.00
_cell.angle_gamma   90.00
#
_symmetry.space_group_name_H-M   'P 1'
#
loop_
_entity.id
_entity.type
_entity.pdbx_description
1 polymer ?
#
loop_
_entity_poly.entity_id
_entity_poly.type
_entity_poly.pdbx_seq_one_letter_code
_entity_poly.pdbx_strand_id
1 'polypeptide(L)'
;MRFSFGLIVSIGAVVAAAPSHAQTFDPRYPVCMHVYSGSSGGGGEWYDCSFTSLPQCRATAAGRAATCDLNPYYPVSVPSPRQRHRRSG
;
A
#
# COMPACT_ATOMS: atom_id res chain seq x y z
N MET A 1 17.19 -54.16 11.65
CA MET A 1 16.90 -52.88 12.36
C MET A 1 16.88 -51.78 11.30
N ARG A 2 15.76 -51.33 10.75
CA ARG A 2 14.74 -50.43 11.33
C ARG A 2 15.31 -49.45 12.36
N PHE A 3 15.62 -48.23 11.92
CA PHE A 3 15.25 -46.97 12.59
C PHE A 3 15.37 -45.84 11.56
N SER A 4 14.23 -45.54 10.94
CA SER A 4 13.92 -44.27 10.31
C SER A 4 14.27 -43.13 11.24
N PHE A 5 14.87 -42.05 10.74
CA PHE A 5 14.55 -40.72 11.24
C PHE A 5 14.82 -39.71 10.14
N GLY A 6 13.80 -39.53 9.29
CA GLY A 6 13.72 -38.42 8.37
C GLY A 6 13.72 -37.12 9.16
N LEU A 7 14.52 -36.17 8.71
CA LEU A 7 14.41 -34.77 9.11
C LEU A 7 14.49 -33.95 7.83
N ILE A 8 13.39 -33.99 7.08
CA ILE A 8 13.10 -32.99 6.05
C ILE A 8 12.87 -31.70 6.84
N VAL A 9 13.90 -30.86 6.93
CA VAL A 9 13.76 -29.51 7.47
C VAL A 9 13.03 -28.71 6.40
N SER A 10 11.70 -28.66 6.50
CA SER A 10 10.86 -27.73 5.74
C SER A 10 11.08 -26.32 6.29
N ILE A 11 12.05 -25.61 5.73
CA ILE A 11 12.19 -24.17 5.94
C ILE A 11 11.01 -23.51 5.25
N GLY A 12 9.94 -23.27 6.00
CA GLY A 12 8.84 -22.41 5.59
C GLY A 12 9.33 -20.97 5.51
N ALA A 13 9.85 -20.57 4.36
CA ALA A 13 10.11 -19.17 4.06
C ALA A 13 8.76 -18.46 3.95
N VAL A 14 8.32 -17.84 5.05
CA VAL A 14 7.24 -16.85 5.01
C VAL A 14 7.81 -15.63 4.31
N VAL A 15 7.75 -15.64 2.97
CA VAL A 15 7.95 -14.42 2.19
C VAL A 15 6.76 -13.53 2.52
N ALA A 16 6.96 -12.58 3.42
CA ALA A 16 6.10 -11.41 3.50
C ALA A 16 6.07 -10.84 2.08
N ALA A 17 4.91 -10.90 1.43
CA ALA A 17 4.71 -10.30 0.12
C ALA A 17 4.98 -8.80 0.25
N ALA A 18 6.23 -8.40 0.03
CA ALA A 18 6.55 -7.00 -0.16
C ALA A 18 5.70 -6.54 -1.34
N PRO A 19 4.97 -5.43 -1.23
CA PRO A 19 4.16 -4.94 -2.32
C PRO A 19 5.07 -4.81 -3.54
N SER A 20 4.74 -5.55 -4.60
CA SER A 20 5.49 -5.54 -5.84
C SER A 20 5.52 -4.10 -6.36
N HIS A 21 6.72 -3.53 -6.52
CA HIS A 21 6.98 -2.18 -7.06
C HIS A 21 6.34 -1.90 -8.44
N ALA A 22 5.65 -2.87 -9.05
CA ALA A 22 4.87 -2.71 -10.27
C ALA A 22 3.54 -1.95 -10.08
N GLN A 23 3.07 -1.75 -8.84
CA GLN A 23 1.88 -0.93 -8.55
C GLN A 23 2.27 0.14 -7.53
N THR A 24 2.83 1.24 -8.02
CA THR A 24 3.19 2.43 -7.22
C THR A 24 2.02 2.94 -6.36
N PHE A 25 0.78 2.71 -6.79
CA PHE A 25 -0.43 3.15 -6.12
C PHE A 25 -1.38 1.99 -5.82
N ASP A 26 -1.67 1.72 -4.54
CA ASP A 26 -2.71 0.76 -4.13
C ASP A 26 -4.07 1.50 -4.02
N PRO A 27 -5.05 1.19 -4.89
CA PRO A 27 -6.35 1.87 -4.90
C PRO A 27 -7.18 1.66 -3.61
N ARG A 28 -6.76 0.77 -2.71
CA ARG A 28 -7.42 0.54 -1.42
C ARG A 28 -7.10 1.62 -0.39
N TYR A 29 -6.01 2.36 -0.56
CA TYR A 29 -5.54 3.35 0.40
C TYR A 29 -5.70 4.78 -0.17
N PRO A 30 -6.34 5.70 0.59
CA PRO A 30 -6.58 7.07 0.14
C PRO A 30 -5.34 7.98 0.18
N VAL A 31 -4.25 7.56 0.86
CA VAL A 31 -3.07 8.39 1.08
C VAL A 31 -1.80 7.60 0.77
N CYS A 32 -0.87 8.26 0.09
CA CYS A 32 0.44 7.72 -0.27
C CYS A 32 1.56 8.61 0.27
N MET A 33 2.63 7.99 0.74
CA MET A 33 3.86 8.67 1.14
C MET A 33 4.88 8.60 0.00
N HIS A 34 5.32 9.74 -0.49
CA HIS A 34 6.34 9.88 -1.53
C HIS A 34 7.69 10.09 -0.88
N VAL A 35 8.61 9.13 -1.02
CA VAL A 35 9.92 9.16 -0.37
C VAL A 35 11.01 9.52 -1.38
N TYR A 36 11.63 10.67 -1.14
CA TYR A 36 12.75 11.21 -1.88
C TYR A 36 14.06 10.65 -1.28
N SER A 37 14.43 9.42 -1.63
CA SER A 37 15.79 8.94 -1.32
C SER A 37 16.77 9.69 -2.21
N GLY A 38 17.66 10.51 -1.62
CA GLY A 38 18.52 11.40 -2.40
C GLY A 38 19.98 11.54 -1.98
N SER A 39 20.52 10.82 -0.99
CA SER A 39 21.83 11.22 -0.41
C SER A 39 23.00 10.23 -0.43
N SER A 40 22.85 8.96 -0.84
CA SER A 40 24.02 8.06 -0.87
C SER A 40 23.77 6.76 -1.64
N GLY A 41 24.11 6.71 -2.93
CA GLY A 41 24.33 5.43 -3.61
C GLY A 41 23.13 4.79 -4.33
N GLY A 42 22.25 5.58 -4.97
CA GLY A 42 21.37 5.06 -6.03
C GLY A 42 19.94 4.66 -5.62
N GLY A 43 19.43 5.12 -4.48
CA GLY A 43 18.01 4.95 -4.16
C GLY A 43 17.15 5.94 -4.93
N GLY A 44 16.18 5.44 -5.70
CA GLY A 44 15.22 6.26 -6.43
C GLY A 44 14.09 6.79 -5.55
N GLU A 45 13.18 7.51 -6.17
CA GLU A 45 11.92 7.95 -5.57
C GLU A 45 10.91 6.78 -5.54
N TRP A 46 10.20 6.57 -4.43
CA TRP A 46 9.13 5.57 -4.36
C TRP A 46 7.92 6.07 -3.58
N TYR A 47 6.76 5.45 -3.87
CA TYR A 47 5.52 5.69 -3.15
C TYR A 47 5.20 4.52 -2.23
N ASP A 48 4.73 4.83 -1.02
CA ASP A 48 4.17 3.89 -0.05
C ASP A 48 2.71 4.25 0.21
N CYS A 49 1.80 3.52 -0.45
CA CYS A 49 0.36 3.71 -0.37
C CYS A 49 -0.27 2.72 0.62
N SER A 50 0.09 2.84 1.90
CA SER A 50 -0.44 2.01 2.99
C SER A 50 -1.20 2.84 4.04
N PHE A 51 -1.42 4.12 3.78
CA PHE A 51 -2.00 5.07 4.73
C PHE A 51 -3.47 5.36 4.44
N THR A 52 -4.26 5.47 5.51
CA THR A 52 -5.68 5.82 5.42
C THR A 52 -5.97 7.29 5.73
N SER A 53 -4.99 8.02 6.25
CA SER A 53 -5.14 9.42 6.60
C SER A 53 -3.82 10.21 6.48
N LEU A 54 -3.92 11.49 6.09
CA LEU A 54 -2.78 12.40 6.04
C LEU A 54 -2.05 12.55 7.38
N PRO A 55 -2.72 12.71 8.55
CA PRO A 55 -2.00 12.81 9.82
C PRO A 55 -1.19 11.55 10.14
N GLN A 56 -1.69 10.36 9.83
CA GLN A 56 -0.96 9.09 10.02
C GLN A 56 0.27 9.02 9.10
N CYS A 57 0.11 9.43 7.84
CA CYS A 57 1.23 9.51 6.91
C CYS A 57 2.27 10.53 7.40
N ARG A 58 1.86 11.74 7.80
CA ARG A 58 2.76 12.80 8.29
C ARG A 58 3.53 12.40 9.55
N ALA A 59 2.88 11.68 10.46
CA ALA A 59 3.54 11.14 11.64
C ALA A 59 4.69 10.17 11.26
N THR A 60 4.52 9.43 10.16
CA THR A 60 5.52 8.48 9.64
C THR A 60 6.59 9.16 8.77
N ALA A 61 6.20 10.18 8.00
CA ALA A 61 7.08 10.98 7.17
C ALA A 61 7.95 11.94 8.00
N ALA A 62 7.56 12.26 9.24
CA ALA A 62 8.33 13.13 10.13
C ALA A 62 9.76 12.61 10.32
N GLY A 63 10.75 13.44 9.99
CA GLY A 63 12.17 13.09 10.07
C GLY A 63 12.71 12.29 8.88
N ARG A 64 11.90 12.07 7.83
CA ARG A 64 12.32 11.48 6.55
C ARG A 64 12.24 12.52 5.45
N ALA A 65 13.01 12.34 4.38
CA ALA A 65 12.82 13.07 3.13
C ALA A 65 11.59 12.47 2.41
N ALA A 66 10.40 12.76 2.92
CA ALA A 66 9.15 12.22 2.38
C ALA A 66 7.99 13.22 2.48
N THR A 67 7.09 13.17 1.50
CA THR A 67 5.85 13.97 1.43
C THR A 67 4.63 13.04 1.44
N CYS A 68 3.46 13.54 1.84
CA CYS A 68 2.22 12.78 1.89
C CYS A 68 1.17 13.41 0.97
N ASP A 69 0.69 12.62 0.01
CA ASP A 69 -0.25 13.04 -1.02
C ASP A 69 -1.49 12.13 -1.06
N LEU A 70 -2.59 12.65 -1.60
CA LEU A 70 -3.81 11.87 -1.83
C LEU A 70 -3.61 10.91 -3.01
N ASN A 71 -4.09 9.68 -2.85
CA ASN A 71 -4.06 8.69 -3.92
C ASN A 71 -5.13 9.00 -4.98
N PRO A 72 -4.76 9.35 -6.22
CA PRO A 72 -5.73 9.63 -7.28
C PRO A 72 -6.52 8.40 -7.71
N TYR A 73 -6.01 7.19 -7.44
CA TYR A 73 -6.68 5.93 -7.77
C TYR A 73 -7.63 5.43 -6.67
N TYR A 74 -7.73 6.15 -5.55
CA TYR A 74 -8.67 5.81 -4.50
C TYR A 74 -10.10 6.08 -4.97
N PRO A 75 -11.01 5.08 -4.94
CA PRO A 75 -12.36 5.25 -5.42
C PRO A 75 -13.11 6.25 -4.54
N VAL A 76 -13.34 7.45 -5.06
CA VAL A 76 -14.31 8.38 -4.50
C VAL A 76 -15.70 7.79 -4.71
N SER A 77 -16.25 7.17 -3.66
CA SER A 77 -17.63 6.71 -3.63
C SER A 77 -18.56 7.92 -3.57
N VAL A 78 -18.70 8.63 -4.69
CA VAL A 78 -19.76 9.62 -4.86
C VAL A 78 -21.06 8.81 -4.91
N PRO A 79 -21.99 9.00 -3.95
CA PRO A 79 -23.28 8.33 -4.03
C PRO A 79 -23.93 8.77 -5.34
N SER A 80 -24.13 7.84 -6.27
CA SER A 80 -24.91 8.11 -7.48
C SER A 80 -26.25 8.69 -7.02
N PRO A 81 -26.65 9.90 -7.47
CA PRO A 81 -27.95 10.45 -7.10
C PRO A 81 -28.99 9.44 -7.58
N ARG A 82 -29.66 8.78 -6.62
CA ARG A 82 -30.72 7.82 -6.90
C ARG A 82 -31.72 8.56 -7.79
N GLN A 83 -31.71 8.25 -9.08
CA GLN A 83 -32.69 8.67 -10.07
C GLN A 83 -34.02 8.15 -9.55
N ARG A 84 -34.70 8.99 -8.75
CA ARG A 84 -36.01 8.72 -8.19
C ARG A 84 -36.92 8.71 -9.39
N HIS A 85 -37.09 7.54 -9.99
CA HIS A 85 -38.01 7.29 -11.09
C HIS A 85 -39.35 7.85 -10.64
N ARG A 86 -39.66 9.04 -11.13
CA ARG A 86 -40.91 9.73 -10.88
C ARG A 86 -41.92 8.96 -11.70
N ARG A 87 -42.49 7.93 -11.07
CA ARG A 87 -43.66 7.22 -11.56
C ARG A 87 -44.82 8.21 -11.49
N SER A 88 -44.89 9.08 -12.49
CA SER A 88 -46.08 9.86 -12.76
C SER A 88 -47.10 8.89 -13.35
N GLY A 89 -48.11 8.55 -12.54
CA GLY A 89 -49.35 7.98 -13.03
C GLY A 89 -50.20 9.04 -13.73
#